data_AF-A0A8S0ZUB1-F1
#
_entry.id   AF-A0A8S0ZUB1-F1
#
_cell.length_a   1.000
_cell.length_b   1.000
_cell.length_c   1.000
_cell.angle_alpha   90.00
_cell.angle_beta   90.00
_cell.angle_gamma   90.00
#
_symmetry.space_group_name_H-M   'P 1'
#
loop_
_entity.id
_entity.type
_entity.pdbx_description
1 polymer ?
#
loop_
_entity_poly.entity_id
_entity_poly.type
_entity_poly.pdbx_seq_one_letter_code
_entity_poly.pdbx_strand_id
1 'polypeptide(L)'
;MVCLSRNNGVKCIVPAQFIPGRTGAGLLILNGFTFYMKNHQAHGKKQWYCSSRDVHGCRADVITYKGTDGRDYISIFRGRHIHEPPRLRQCHDGIYYLPSHRTGSMVLIYNDNKYWINNRYQNTINWTCRDRKRLGCNSCIQTTIEGRYIKHKGFHNHADNYTKYNFND
;
A
#
# COMPACT_ATOMS: atom_id res chain seq x y z
N MET A 1 -18.55 1.43 18.07
CA MET A 1 -17.44 2.40 18.13
C MET A 1 -17.38 2.90 19.55
N VAL A 2 -16.42 2.44 20.36
CA VAL A 2 -16.36 2.80 21.78
C VAL A 2 -15.23 3.83 21.95
N CYS A 3 -15.62 5.09 22.10
CA CYS A 3 -14.70 6.17 22.44
C CYS A 3 -14.81 6.40 23.95
N LEU A 4 -13.76 6.09 24.71
CA LEU A 4 -13.67 6.45 26.12
C LEU A 4 -12.83 7.72 26.24
N SER A 5 -13.49 8.81 26.64
CA SER A 5 -12.88 10.12 26.85
C SER A 5 -12.17 10.19 28.19
N ARG A 6 -10.86 10.49 28.20
CA ARG A 6 -10.23 11.29 29.25
C ARG A 6 -9.21 12.26 28.65
N ASN A 7 -9.21 13.47 29.22
CA ASN A 7 -8.48 14.68 28.81
C ASN A 7 -6.97 14.48 28.57
N ASN A 8 -6.56 14.31 27.31
CA ASN A 8 -5.41 14.94 26.64
C ASN A 8 -5.12 14.20 25.33
N GLY A 9 -5.74 14.68 24.26
CA GLY A 9 -5.57 14.14 22.90
C GLY A 9 -6.22 12.76 22.75
N VAL A 10 -7.13 12.64 21.79
CA VAL A 10 -7.71 11.35 21.40
C VAL A 10 -6.55 10.46 20.92
N LYS A 11 -6.07 9.54 21.79
CA LYS A 11 -5.17 8.47 21.36
C LYS A 11 -6.05 7.40 20.71
N CYS A 12 -6.14 7.46 19.39
CA CYS A 12 -6.72 6.37 18.62
C CYS A 12 -5.87 5.10 18.85
N ILE A 13 -6.48 4.05 19.40
CA ILE A 13 -5.85 2.72 19.54
C ILE A 13 -5.94 1.93 18.22
N VAL A 14 -5.93 2.62 17.09
CA VAL A 14 -6.02 1.97 15.77
C VAL A 14 -4.63 1.48 15.39
N PRO A 15 -4.43 0.16 15.17
CA PRO A 15 -3.16 -0.36 14.69
C PRO A 15 -2.81 0.25 13.33
N ALA A 16 -1.56 0.67 13.16
CA ALA A 16 -1.05 1.16 11.89
C ALA A 16 -0.80 -0.01 10.93
N GLN A 17 -1.26 0.12 9.69
CA GLN A 17 -1.18 -0.94 8.68
C GLN A 17 -0.17 -0.58 7.60
N PHE A 18 0.69 -1.53 7.21
CA PHE A 18 1.80 -1.24 6.28
C PHE A 18 1.80 -2.12 5.03
N ILE A 19 2.09 -1.51 3.87
CA ILE A 19 2.49 -2.20 2.65
C ILE A 19 4.02 -2.38 2.70
N PRO A 20 4.55 -3.61 2.82
CA PRO A 20 5.99 -3.81 2.91
C PRO A 20 6.71 -3.47 1.59
N GLY A 21 7.69 -2.58 1.68
CA GLY A 21 8.62 -2.23 0.61
C GLY A 21 9.80 -3.19 0.51
N ARG A 22 10.60 -3.09 -0.56
CA ARG A 22 11.75 -3.98 -0.80
C ARG A 22 12.90 -3.82 0.22
N THR A 23 12.94 -2.74 0.99
CA THR A 23 14.04 -2.41 1.92
C THR A 23 13.52 -2.12 3.33
N GLY A 24 12.39 -2.71 3.73
CA GLY A 24 11.80 -2.52 5.06
C GLY A 24 11.04 -1.20 5.26
N ALA A 25 11.31 -0.15 4.48
CA ALA A 25 10.49 1.05 4.44
C ALA A 25 9.16 0.78 3.71
N GLY A 26 8.12 0.45 4.49
CA GLY A 26 6.77 0.24 3.99
C GLY A 26 5.98 1.54 3.83
N LEU A 27 4.79 1.46 3.23
CA LEU A 27 3.81 2.55 3.19
C LEU A 27 2.75 2.33 4.24
N LEU A 28 2.35 3.37 4.95
CA LEU A 28 1.18 3.32 5.82
C LEU A 28 -0.09 3.38 4.96
N ILE A 29 -1.10 2.55 5.28
CA ILE A 29 -2.45 2.66 4.72
C ILE A 29 -3.39 3.16 5.81
N LEU A 30 -4.24 4.14 5.46
CA LEU A 30 -5.33 4.59 6.32
C LEU A 30 -6.49 5.09 5.44
N ASN A 31 -7.70 4.57 5.65
CA ASN A 31 -8.92 4.97 4.94
C ASN A 31 -8.80 4.96 3.41
N GLY A 32 -8.11 3.96 2.85
CA GLY A 32 -7.89 3.84 1.40
C GLY A 32 -6.79 4.75 0.83
N PHE A 33 -6.21 5.63 1.64
CA PHE A 33 -5.07 6.45 1.27
C PHE A 33 -3.76 5.79 1.69
N THR A 34 -2.72 5.98 0.89
CA THR A 34 -1.36 5.56 1.21
C THR A 34 -0.54 6.73 1.72
N PHE A 35 0.40 6.48 2.62
CA PHE A 35 1.32 7.46 3.18
C PHE A 35 2.75 6.91 3.18
N TYR A 36 3.72 7.74 2.80
CA TYR A 36 5.14 7.38 2.87
C TYR A 36 5.78 7.92 4.13
N MET A 37 6.75 7.18 4.67
CA MET A 37 7.53 7.63 5.80
C MET A 37 8.32 8.88 5.44
N LYS A 38 8.12 9.98 6.18
CA LYS A 38 8.94 11.18 6.04
C LYS A 38 10.07 11.20 7.05
N ASN A 39 9.73 11.22 8.34
CA ASN A 39 10.69 11.46 9.41
C ASN A 39 10.42 10.54 10.61
N HIS A 40 11.49 10.15 11.29
CA HIS A 40 11.43 9.65 12.65
C HIS A 40 11.37 10.86 13.59
N GLN A 41 10.40 10.86 14.49
CA GLN A 41 10.20 11.91 15.49
C GLN A 41 10.66 11.43 16.87
N ALA A 42 10.72 12.36 17.82
CA ALA A 42 11.05 12.05 19.21
C ALA A 42 10.11 10.98 19.81
N HIS A 43 10.60 10.25 20.80
CA HIS A 43 9.85 9.21 21.52
C HIS A 43 9.32 8.08 20.62
N GLY A 44 10.07 7.70 19.59
CA GLY A 44 9.72 6.58 18.71
C GLY A 44 8.49 6.84 17.84
N LYS A 45 8.05 8.10 17.73
CA LYS A 45 6.98 8.49 16.82
C LYS A 45 7.50 8.55 15.39
N LYS A 46 6.62 8.32 14.42
CA LYS A 46 6.96 8.35 12.99
C LYS A 46 5.95 9.20 12.26
N GLN A 47 6.42 10.08 11.38
CA GLN A 47 5.55 10.95 10.60
C GLN A 47 5.48 10.47 9.15
N TRP A 48 4.26 10.37 8.65
CA TRP A 48 3.92 9.80 7.36
C TRP A 48 3.16 10.82 6.52
N TYR A 49 3.63 11.08 5.31
CA TYR A 49 3.03 12.06 4.40
C TYR A 49 2.14 11.35 3.40
N CYS A 50 1.01 11.97 3.05
CA CYS A 50 0.15 11.46 2.00
C CYS A 50 0.96 11.25 0.71
N SER A 51 0.71 10.12 0.05
CA SER A 51 1.42 9.74 -1.18
C SER A 51 1.22 10.70 -2.33
N SER A 52 0.09 11.39 -2.33
CA SER A 52 -0.28 12.40 -3.30
C SER A 52 0.25 13.80 -2.95
N ARG A 53 1.13 13.93 -1.95
CA ARG A 53 1.66 15.23 -1.52
C ARG A 53 2.37 15.97 -2.65
N ASP A 54 3.28 15.31 -3.34
CA ASP A 54 4.11 15.96 -4.35
C ASP A 54 3.38 16.09 -5.70
N VAL A 55 2.38 15.26 -5.96
CA VAL A 55 1.61 15.25 -7.22
C VAL A 55 0.38 16.15 -7.16
N HIS A 56 -0.37 16.09 -6.07
CA HIS A 56 -1.65 16.82 -5.90
C HIS A 56 -1.55 17.94 -4.85
N GLY A 57 -0.37 18.19 -4.27
CA GLY A 57 -0.22 19.19 -3.20
C GLY A 57 -0.87 18.78 -1.88
N CYS A 58 -1.23 17.50 -1.70
CA CYS A 58 -1.96 17.05 -0.51
C CYS A 58 -1.13 17.23 0.76
N ARG A 59 -1.71 17.90 1.76
CA ARG A 59 -1.04 18.18 3.05
C ARG A 59 -1.44 17.22 4.17
N ALA A 60 -2.22 16.19 3.87
CA ALA A 60 -2.60 15.21 4.87
C ALA A 60 -1.36 14.44 5.37
N ASP A 61 -1.26 14.28 6.68
CA ASP A 61 -0.18 13.53 7.33
C ASP A 61 -0.68 12.74 8.54
N VAL A 62 0.05 11.67 8.85
CA VAL A 62 -0.26 10.77 9.96
C VAL A 62 0.96 10.64 10.84
N ILE A 63 0.76 10.62 12.15
CA ILE A 63 1.80 10.28 13.11
C ILE A 63 1.47 8.93 13.72
N THR A 64 2.42 8.00 13.69
CA THR A 64 2.32 6.73 14.43
C THR A 64 3.23 6.72 15.64
N TYR A 65 2.95 5.84 16.60
CA TYR A 65 3.80 5.58 17.76
C TYR A 65 3.90 4.07 18.01
N LYS A 66 4.99 3.64 18.64
CA LYS A 66 5.18 2.23 19.01
C LYS A 66 4.49 1.95 20.36
N GLY A 67 3.59 0.97 20.38
CA GLY A 67 2.93 0.46 21.57
C GLY A 67 3.87 -0.42 22.40
N THR A 68 3.44 -0.75 23.62
CA THR A 68 4.17 -1.64 24.54
C THR A 68 4.23 -3.08 24.03
N ASP A 69 3.30 -3.47 23.15
CA ASP A 69 3.27 -4.75 22.43
C ASP A 69 4.23 -4.79 21.23
N GLY A 70 4.95 -3.70 20.96
CA GLY A 70 5.89 -3.59 19.85
C GLY A 70 5.26 -3.23 18.50
N ARG A 71 3.94 -3.10 18.39
CA ARG A 71 3.24 -2.69 17.15
C ARG A 71 3.17 -1.16 17.01
N ASP A 72 3.05 -0.66 15.79
CA ASP A 72 2.81 0.76 15.55
C ASP A 72 1.29 1.06 15.56
N TYR A 73 0.89 2.18 16.17
CA TYR A 73 -0.51 2.64 16.27
C TYR A 73 -0.65 4.07 15.72
N ILE A 74 -1.84 4.42 15.22
CA ILE A 74 -2.16 5.77 14.74
C ILE A 74 -2.29 6.73 15.92
N SER A 75 -1.36 7.67 16.06
CA SER A 75 -1.43 8.72 17.07
C SER A 75 -2.31 9.88 16.64
N ILE A 76 -2.10 10.40 15.43
CA ILE A 76 -2.72 11.64 14.95
C ILE A 76 -2.92 11.53 13.44
N PHE A 77 -4.10 11.94 12.97
CA PHE A 77 -4.37 12.21 11.56
C PHE A 77 -4.58 13.72 11.38
N ARG A 78 -3.87 14.34 10.44
CA ARG A 78 -3.88 15.79 10.19
C ARG A 78 -4.20 16.08 8.73
N GLY A 79 -4.90 17.20 8.51
CA GLY A 79 -5.28 17.69 7.19
C GLY A 79 -6.48 16.93 6.59
N ARG A 80 -7.05 17.51 5.53
CA ARG A 80 -8.03 16.83 4.67
C ARG A 80 -7.35 16.40 3.38
N HIS A 81 -7.78 15.26 2.84
CA HIS A 81 -7.42 14.91 1.48
C HIS A 81 -8.14 15.84 0.51
N ILE A 82 -7.40 16.32 -0.48
CA ILE A 82 -7.88 17.22 -1.56
C ILE A 82 -7.93 16.49 -2.90
N HIS A 83 -7.85 15.17 -2.83
CA HIS A 83 -7.91 14.25 -3.94
C HIS A 83 -8.67 13.03 -3.42
N GLU A 84 -9.35 12.36 -4.33
CA GLU A 84 -9.90 11.04 -4.02
C GLU A 84 -8.77 10.09 -3.61
N PRO A 85 -9.05 9.08 -2.78
CA PRO A 85 -8.11 7.99 -2.54
C PRO A 85 -7.49 7.56 -3.88
N PRO A 86 -6.16 7.31 -3.94
CA PRO A 86 -5.55 6.76 -5.15
C PRO A 86 -6.46 5.61 -5.56
N ARG A 87 -7.02 5.66 -6.77
CA ARG A 87 -8.05 4.70 -7.18
C ARG A 87 -7.47 3.31 -7.02
N LEU A 88 -7.80 2.67 -5.89
CA LEU A 88 -7.82 1.24 -5.74
C LEU A 88 -8.90 0.83 -6.74
N ARG A 89 -8.53 0.74 -8.03
CA ARG A 89 -9.44 0.27 -9.05
C ARG A 89 -9.66 -1.20 -8.74
N GLN A 90 -10.67 -1.49 -7.93
CA GLN A 90 -11.31 -2.78 -7.93
C GLN A 90 -11.93 -2.91 -9.31
N CYS A 91 -11.19 -3.52 -10.24
CA CYS A 91 -11.84 -4.06 -11.41
C CYS A 91 -12.56 -5.34 -10.95
N HIS A 92 -13.71 -5.65 -11.56
CA HIS A 92 -14.22 -7.02 -11.55
C HIS A 92 -13.04 -7.97 -11.83
N ASP A 93 -12.99 -9.11 -11.15
CA ASP A 93 -11.93 -10.14 -11.21
C ASP A 93 -10.75 -10.00 -10.22
N GLY A 94 -10.86 -9.19 -9.15
CA GLY A 94 -9.93 -9.29 -8.01
C GLY A 94 -8.54 -8.65 -8.22
N ILE A 95 -8.48 -7.60 -9.05
CA ILE A 95 -7.27 -6.82 -9.33
C ILE A 95 -7.21 -5.53 -8.51
N TYR A 96 -6.02 -5.20 -7.98
CA TYR A 96 -5.74 -3.93 -7.30
C TYR A 96 -4.43 -3.30 -7.81
N TYR A 97 -4.35 -1.96 -7.77
CA TYR A 97 -3.14 -1.22 -8.12
C TYR A 97 -2.66 -0.36 -6.95
N LEU A 98 -1.38 -0.46 -6.61
CA LEU A 98 -0.74 0.33 -5.55
C LEU A 98 0.37 1.21 -6.13
N PRO A 99 0.48 2.50 -5.76
CA PRO A 99 1.58 3.36 -6.19
C PRO A 99 2.92 2.93 -5.57
N SER A 100 4.00 2.93 -6.36
CA SER A 100 5.39 2.73 -5.90
C SER A 100 6.08 4.09 -5.75
N HIS A 101 6.43 4.43 -4.52
CA HIS A 101 7.09 5.70 -4.18
C HIS A 101 8.53 5.82 -4.66
N ARG A 102 9.19 4.70 -4.96
CA ARG A 102 10.60 4.69 -5.35
C ARG A 102 10.83 4.94 -6.83
N THR A 103 9.81 4.69 -7.65
CA THR A 103 9.97 4.63 -9.11
C THR A 103 8.85 5.36 -9.86
N GLY A 104 7.87 5.94 -9.14
CA GLY A 104 6.65 6.49 -9.72
C GLY A 104 5.78 5.45 -10.46
N SER A 105 6.12 4.16 -10.38
CA SER A 105 5.45 3.09 -11.11
C SER A 105 4.36 2.45 -10.25
N MET A 106 3.42 1.71 -10.85
CA MET A 106 2.38 1.01 -10.10
C MET A 106 2.79 -0.44 -9.80
N VAL A 107 2.21 -1.02 -8.75
CA VAL A 107 2.27 -2.44 -8.39
C VAL A 107 0.88 -3.02 -8.60
N LEU A 108 0.79 -4.16 -9.26
CA LEU A 108 -0.46 -4.88 -9.45
C LEU A 108 -0.60 -5.96 -8.37
N ILE A 109 -1.78 -6.11 -7.81
CA ILE A 109 -2.18 -7.22 -6.96
C ILE A 109 -3.25 -8.00 -7.72
N TYR A 110 -3.09 -9.31 -7.81
CA TYR A 110 -4.07 -10.23 -8.38
C TYR A 110 -3.97 -11.58 -7.68
N ASN A 111 -5.12 -12.13 -7.25
CA ASN A 111 -5.21 -13.39 -6.49
C ASN A 111 -4.14 -13.51 -5.41
N ASP A 112 -4.14 -12.55 -4.47
CA ASP A 112 -3.24 -12.55 -3.31
C ASP A 112 -1.73 -12.62 -3.68
N ASN A 113 -1.37 -12.13 -4.87
CA ASN A 113 0.01 -12.06 -5.34
C ASN A 113 0.35 -10.69 -5.95
N LYS A 114 1.59 -10.26 -5.73
CA LYS A 114 2.17 -8.99 -6.21
C LYS A 114 2.84 -9.19 -7.56
N TYR A 115 2.61 -8.23 -8.44
CA TYR A 115 3.20 -8.16 -9.76
C TYR A 115 3.84 -6.80 -9.99
N TRP A 116 4.95 -6.80 -10.72
CA TRP A 116 5.63 -5.59 -11.17
C TRP A 116 5.49 -5.43 -12.67
N ILE A 117 5.54 -4.19 -13.14
CA ILE A 117 5.60 -3.91 -14.57
C ILE A 117 6.86 -4.55 -15.14
N ASN A 118 6.66 -5.42 -16.12
CA ASN A 118 7.73 -6.03 -16.90
C ASN A 118 8.01 -5.19 -18.15
N ASN A 119 6.95 -4.87 -18.91
CA ASN A 119 7.03 -3.98 -20.07
C ASN A 119 5.67 -3.37 -20.39
N ARG A 120 5.70 -2.30 -21.20
CA ARG A 120 4.51 -1.68 -21.80
C ARG A 120 4.59 -1.88 -23.31
N TYR A 121 3.50 -2.33 -23.91
CA TYR A 121 3.43 -2.55 -25.35
C TYR A 121 2.06 -2.11 -25.87
N GLN A 122 2.06 -1.13 -26.78
CA GLN A 122 0.86 -0.48 -27.28
C GLN A 122 -0.07 -0.06 -26.12
N ASN A 123 -1.33 -0.46 -26.15
CA ASN A 123 -2.32 -0.17 -25.11
C ASN A 123 -2.34 -1.20 -23.97
N THR A 124 -1.27 -1.98 -23.79
CA THR A 124 -1.18 -3.02 -22.76
C THR A 124 0.04 -2.88 -21.86
N ILE A 125 -0.10 -3.36 -20.63
CA ILE A 125 0.96 -3.49 -19.65
C ILE A 125 1.10 -4.97 -19.32
N ASN A 126 2.32 -5.50 -19.45
CA ASN A 126 2.67 -6.84 -19.01
C ASN A 126 3.28 -6.78 -17.62
N TRP A 127 2.75 -7.59 -16.72
CA TRP A 127 3.12 -7.66 -15.32
C TRP A 127 3.68 -9.04 -15.01
N THR A 128 4.79 -9.11 -14.28
CA THR A 128 5.39 -10.37 -13.85
C THR A 128 5.33 -10.49 -12.34
N CYS A 129 5.10 -11.72 -11.86
CA CYS A 129 5.08 -12.00 -10.44
C CYS A 129 6.37 -11.48 -9.77
N ARG A 130 6.21 -10.89 -8.58
CA ARG A 130 7.31 -10.42 -7.73
C ARG A 130 8.42 -11.45 -7.56
N ASP A 131 8.05 -12.71 -7.45
CA ASP A 131 8.98 -13.81 -7.18
C ASP A 131 9.53 -14.47 -8.44
N ARG A 132 9.32 -13.90 -9.63
CA ARG A 132 9.90 -14.40 -10.88
C ARG A 132 11.42 -14.57 -10.80
N LYS A 133 12.14 -13.56 -10.31
CA LYS A 133 13.61 -13.63 -10.18
C LYS A 133 14.08 -14.48 -9.00
N ARG A 134 13.28 -14.55 -7.93
CA ARG A 134 13.65 -15.19 -6.67
C ARG A 134 13.36 -16.69 -6.66
N LEU A 135 12.22 -17.10 -7.20
CA LEU A 135 11.68 -18.46 -7.17
C LEU A 135 11.43 -19.03 -8.56
N GLY A 136 11.82 -18.33 -9.63
CA GLY A 136 11.53 -18.76 -11.00
C GLY A 136 10.04 -18.73 -11.34
N CYS A 137 9.22 -17.99 -10.59
CA CYS A 137 7.77 -17.95 -10.82
C CYS A 137 7.43 -17.49 -12.25
N ASN A 138 6.60 -18.26 -12.94
CA ASN A 138 6.23 -17.99 -14.33
C ASN A 138 4.91 -17.20 -14.47
N SER A 139 4.18 -16.96 -13.38
CA SER A 139 2.92 -16.22 -13.37
C SER A 139 3.08 -14.78 -13.86
N CYS A 140 2.24 -14.40 -14.83
CA CYS A 140 2.22 -13.07 -15.45
C CYS A 140 0.78 -12.62 -15.71
N ILE A 141 0.51 -11.33 -15.56
CA ILE A 141 -0.78 -10.71 -15.86
C ILE A 141 -0.61 -9.69 -16.99
N GLN A 142 -1.60 -9.56 -17.84
CA GLN A 142 -1.68 -8.50 -18.83
C GLN A 142 -2.92 -7.64 -18.55
N THR A 143 -2.75 -6.33 -18.59
CA THR A 143 -3.84 -5.36 -18.41
C THR A 143 -3.79 -4.32 -19.51
N THR A 144 -4.86 -3.57 -19.73
CA THR A 144 -4.80 -2.36 -20.55
C THR A 144 -4.01 -1.26 -19.82
N ILE A 145 -3.61 -0.21 -20.52
CA ILE A 145 -3.04 1.01 -19.91
C ILE A 145 -4.02 1.72 -18.96
N GLU A 146 -5.33 1.54 -19.17
CA GLU A 146 -6.38 2.04 -18.28
C GLU A 146 -6.58 1.19 -17.02
N GLY A 147 -5.89 0.05 -16.93
CA GLY A 147 -5.95 -0.87 -15.81
C GLY A 147 -7.11 -1.87 -15.86
N ARG A 148 -7.62 -2.20 -17.05
CA ARG A 148 -8.58 -3.31 -17.23
C ARG A 148 -7.83 -4.62 -17.34
N TYR A 149 -8.30 -5.67 -16.66
CA TYR A 149 -7.78 -7.03 -16.85
C TYR A 149 -7.89 -7.45 -18.32
N ILE A 150 -6.87 -8.13 -18.84
CA ILE A 150 -6.92 -8.79 -20.14
C ILE A 150 -6.77 -10.29 -19.98
N LYS A 151 -5.68 -10.75 -19.33
CA LYS A 151 -5.44 -12.18 -19.12
C LYS A 151 -4.37 -12.49 -18.08
N HIS A 152 -4.46 -13.70 -17.55
CA HIS A 152 -3.43 -14.36 -16.73
C HIS A 152 -2.71 -15.44 -17.54
N LYS A 153 -1.40 -15.56 -17.35
CA LYS A 153 -0.53 -16.54 -18.01
C LYS A 153 0.35 -17.22 -16.97
N GLY A 154 0.56 -18.52 -17.10
CA GLY A 154 1.37 -19.30 -16.18
C GLY A 154 0.66 -19.55 -14.85
N PHE A 155 1.42 -19.96 -13.83
CA PHE A 155 0.95 -20.35 -12.52
C PHE A 155 1.95 -19.94 -11.43
N HIS A 156 1.48 -19.89 -10.18
CA HIS A 156 2.37 -19.68 -9.04
C HIS A 156 2.95 -21.01 -8.59
N ASN A 157 4.26 -21.02 -8.35
CA ASN A 157 5.00 -22.15 -7.78
C ASN A 157 5.39 -21.87 -6.31
N HIS A 158 4.65 -20.98 -5.65
CA HIS A 158 4.90 -20.51 -4.30
C HIS A 158 3.57 -20.12 -3.65
N ALA A 159 3.55 -20.09 -2.32
CA ALA A 159 2.44 -19.52 -1.58
C ALA A 159 2.24 -18.03 -1.90
N ASP A 160 1.04 -17.54 -1.65
CA ASP A 160 0.64 -16.16 -1.89
C ASP A 160 1.61 -15.16 -1.25
N ASN A 161 2.18 -14.27 -2.08
CA ASN A 161 3.15 -13.26 -1.63
C ASN A 161 2.50 -11.90 -1.31
N TYR A 162 1.16 -11.88 -1.28
CA TYR A 162 0.34 -10.81 -0.75
C TYR A 162 -0.86 -11.39 0.01
N THR A 163 -0.78 -11.36 1.34
CA THR A 163 -1.97 -11.62 2.14
C THR A 163 -2.79 -10.34 2.27
N LYS A 164 -4.05 -10.38 1.81
CA LYS A 164 -5.08 -9.40 2.20
C LYS A 164 -5.45 -9.48 3.70
N TYR A 165 -4.85 -10.44 4.43
CA TYR A 165 -5.08 -10.73 5.85
C TYR A 165 -3.82 -10.63 6.73
N ASN A 166 -2.75 -9.93 6.31
CA ASN A 166 -1.80 -9.37 7.30
C ASN A 166 -2.45 -8.20 8.10
N PHE A 167 -3.71 -8.39 8.50
CA PHE A 167 -4.61 -7.47 9.15
C PHE A 167 -5.20 -8.04 10.44
N ASN A 168 -4.76 -9.22 10.91
CA ASN A 168 -4.90 -9.70 12.28
C ASN A 168 -3.79 -10.71 12.57
N ASP A 169 -2.78 -10.29 13.33
CA ASP A 169 -2.49 -10.81 14.69
C ASP A 169 -1.58 -9.83 15.44
#